data_AF-A0A2E4YCM9-F1
#
_entry.id   AF-A0A2E4YCM9-F1
#
_cell.length_a   1.000
_cell.length_b   1.000
_cell.length_c   1.000
_cell.angle_alpha   90.00
_cell.angle_beta   90.00
_cell.angle_gamma   90.00
#
_symmetry.space_group_name_H-M   'P 1'
#
loop_
_entity.id
_entity.type
_entity.pdbx_description
1 polymer ?
#
loop_
_entity_poly.entity_id
_entity_poly.type
_entity_poly.pdbx_seq_one_letter_code
_entity_poly.pdbx_strand_id
1 'polypeptide(L)'
;MKLEANNLLAQIRDYQAQIADSRAVGLTNTEINSTSRTANFGSEISSAMTQALSGVNELQADAVNLSNSYLAGDDIPLTEVVLEMQKSSLAFEATLQVRNKVLEAYQQIMNMPV
;
A
#
# COMPACT_ATOMS: atom_id res chain seq x y z
N MET A 1 32.81 -52.89 -31.47
CA MET A 1 31.46 -52.30 -31.38
C MET A 1 30.66 -52.82 -30.17
N LYS A 2 31.21 -52.85 -28.95
CA LYS A 2 30.45 -53.17 -27.71
C LYS A 2 30.57 -52.09 -26.61
N LEU A 3 31.25 -50.98 -26.91
CA LEU A 3 31.59 -49.94 -25.92
C LEU A 3 30.63 -48.73 -25.95
N GLU A 4 29.88 -48.55 -27.04
CA GLU A 4 28.97 -47.41 -27.20
C GLU A 4 27.60 -47.64 -26.56
N ALA A 5 27.13 -48.90 -26.52
CA ALA A 5 25.88 -49.25 -25.84
C ALA A 5 25.94 -49.02 -24.31
N ASN A 6 27.13 -49.14 -23.70
CA ASN A 6 27.31 -48.94 -22.27
C ASN A 6 27.34 -47.44 -21.88
N ASN A 7 27.84 -46.57 -22.78
CA ASN A 7 27.86 -45.13 -22.57
C ASN A 7 26.48 -44.49 -22.79
N LEU A 8 25.70 -44.99 -23.75
CA LEU A 8 24.30 -44.55 -23.95
C LEU A 8 23.40 -44.92 -22.77
N LEU A 9 23.63 -46.09 -22.15
CA LEU A 9 22.83 -46.53 -21.00
C LEU A 9 23.15 -45.71 -19.73
N ALA A 10 24.41 -45.29 -19.57
CA ALA A 10 24.81 -44.35 -18.52
C ALA A 10 24.16 -42.97 -18.72
N GLN A 11 24.15 -42.47 -19.97
CA GLN A 11 23.57 -41.18 -20.32
C GLN A 11 22.06 -41.10 -20.05
N ILE A 12 21.32 -42.20 -20.28
CA ILE A 12 19.89 -42.28 -19.96
C ILE A 12 19.65 -42.25 -18.44
N ARG A 13 20.53 -42.85 -17.64
CA ARG A 13 20.39 -42.87 -16.18
C ARG A 13 20.63 -41.49 -15.57
N ASP A 14 21.60 -40.74 -16.10
CA ASP A 14 21.88 -39.38 -15.67
C ASP A 14 20.74 -38.42 -16.07
N TYR A 15 20.14 -38.63 -17.24
CA TYR A 15 18.97 -37.85 -17.67
C TYR A 15 17.73 -38.11 -16.80
N GLN A 16 17.53 -39.34 -16.33
CA GLN A 16 16.45 -39.68 -15.40
C GLN A 16 16.64 -39.05 -14.02
N ALA A 17 17.88 -38.97 -13.51
CA ALA A 17 18.18 -38.33 -12.24
C ALA A 17 17.94 -36.81 -12.28
N GLN A 18 18.23 -36.16 -13.41
CA GLN A 18 17.98 -34.72 -13.59
C GLN A 18 16.49 -34.37 -13.66
N ILE A 19 15.64 -35.29 -14.13
CA ILE A 19 14.17 -35.11 -14.14
C ILE A 19 13.56 -35.34 -12.75
N ALA A 20 14.15 -36.19 -11.93
CA ALA A 20 13.68 -36.41 -10.56
C ALA A 20 13.93 -35.19 -9.66
N ASP A 21 15.09 -34.53 -9.80
CA ASP A 21 15.47 -33.36 -9.00
C ASP A 21 14.68 -32.10 -9.40
N SER A 22 14.39 -31.94 -10.70
CA SER A 22 13.55 -30.84 -11.20
C SER A 22 12.06 -30.97 -10.87
N ARG A 23 11.59 -32.15 -10.43
CA ARG A 23 10.24 -32.33 -9.86
C ARG A 23 10.14 -31.96 -8.37
N ALA A 24 11.26 -31.94 -7.64
CA ALA A 24 11.31 -31.51 -6.25
C ALA A 24 11.41 -29.98 -6.09
N VAL A 25 12.00 -29.28 -7.07
CA VAL A 25 12.14 -27.80 -7.05
C VAL A 25 10.86 -27.07 -7.54
N GLY A 26 9.89 -27.79 -8.13
CA GLY A 26 8.60 -27.25 -8.56
C GLY A 26 7.49 -27.21 -7.51
N LEU A 27 7.75 -27.65 -6.27
CA LEU A 27 6.84 -27.54 -5.12
C LEU A 27 7.48 -26.68 -4.01
N THR A 28 8.14 -25.58 -4.36
CA THR A 28 8.27 -24.49 -3.39
C THR A 28 6.87 -23.94 -3.16
N ASN A 29 6.28 -24.44 -2.09
CA ASN A 29 5.10 -23.95 -1.41
C ASN A 29 5.33 -22.45 -1.12
N THR A 30 5.12 -21.59 -2.10
CA THR A 30 4.79 -20.19 -1.86
C THR A 30 3.40 -20.25 -1.29
N GLU A 31 3.34 -20.56 0.01
CA GLU A 31 2.20 -20.23 0.85
C GLU A 31 1.98 -18.73 0.65
N ILE A 32 1.02 -18.42 -0.22
CA ILE A 32 0.32 -17.15 -0.14
C ILE A 32 -0.38 -17.24 1.21
N ASN A 33 0.34 -16.79 2.24
CA ASN A 33 -0.18 -16.53 3.56
C ASN A 33 -1.17 -15.36 3.42
N SER A 34 -2.37 -15.70 2.98
CA SER A 34 -3.53 -14.82 2.88
C SER A 34 -4.11 -14.49 4.25
N THR A 35 -3.65 -15.15 5.31
CA THR A 35 -4.11 -14.94 6.68
C THR A 35 -3.43 -13.74 7.37
N SER A 36 -2.20 -13.37 6.96
CA SER A 36 -1.48 -12.23 7.54
C SER A 36 -1.82 -10.86 6.94
N ARG A 37 -2.57 -10.78 5.82
CA ARG A 37 -2.89 -9.49 5.17
C ARG A 37 -4.08 -8.76 5.81
N THR A 38 -5.05 -9.50 6.34
CA THR A 38 -6.27 -8.90 6.94
C THR A 38 -5.98 -8.21 8.28
N ALA A 39 -5.01 -8.69 9.05
CA ALA A 39 -4.61 -8.07 10.32
C ALA A 39 -3.94 -6.70 10.14
N ASN A 40 -3.34 -6.44 8.97
CA ASN A 40 -2.58 -5.21 8.70
C ASN A 40 -3.44 -4.10 8.08
N PHE A 41 -4.54 -4.42 7.41
CA PHE A 41 -5.36 -3.42 6.71
C PHE A 41 -5.91 -2.35 7.65
N GLY A 42 -6.43 -2.74 8.83
CA GLY A 42 -6.92 -1.78 9.82
C GLY A 42 -5.83 -0.87 10.38
N SER A 43 -4.63 -1.42 10.60
CA SER A 43 -3.46 -0.65 11.07
C SER A 43 -2.95 0.32 10.00
N GLU A 44 -2.80 -0.12 8.75
CA GLU A 44 -2.37 0.71 7.63
C GLU A 44 -3.36 1.86 7.34
N ILE A 45 -4.67 1.57 7.37
CA ILE A 45 -5.71 2.58 7.23
C ILE A 45 -5.68 3.56 8.41
N SER A 46 -5.53 3.08 9.64
CA SER A 46 -5.44 3.97 10.81
C SER A 46 -4.24 4.91 10.72
N SER A 47 -3.09 4.39 10.27
CA SER A 47 -1.88 5.19 10.05
C SER A 47 -2.08 6.22 8.95
N ALA A 48 -2.65 5.82 7.81
CA ALA A 48 -2.93 6.73 6.70
C ALA A 48 -3.93 7.82 7.10
N MET A 49 -4.97 7.48 7.87
CA MET A 49 -5.95 8.43 8.38
C MET A 49 -5.32 9.42 9.37
N THR A 50 -4.50 8.93 10.31
CA THR A 50 -3.75 9.79 11.23
C THR A 50 -2.86 10.76 10.46
N GLN A 51 -2.16 10.27 9.43
CA GLN A 51 -1.28 11.12 8.61
C GLN A 51 -2.06 12.16 7.79
N ALA A 52 -3.21 11.80 7.23
CA ALA A 52 -4.09 12.74 6.54
C ALA A 52 -4.62 13.83 7.48
N LEU A 53 -5.05 13.45 8.69
CA LEU A 53 -5.50 14.38 9.71
C LEU A 53 -4.39 15.34 10.16
N SER A 54 -3.17 14.84 10.34
CA SER A 54 -2.00 15.67 10.62
C SER A 54 -1.71 16.65 9.47
N GLY A 55 -1.78 16.20 8.22
CA GLY A 55 -1.59 17.06 7.05
C GLY A 55 -2.66 18.15 6.93
N VAL A 56 -3.92 17.86 7.24
CA VAL A 56 -4.99 18.88 7.27
C VAL A 56 -4.76 19.88 8.40
N ASN A 57 -4.28 19.43 9.57
CA ASN A 57 -3.95 20.33 10.67
C ASN A 57 -2.82 21.29 10.32
N GLU A 58 -1.80 20.80 9.62
CA GLU A 58 -0.68 21.60 9.10
C GLU A 58 -1.17 22.65 8.09
N LEU A 59 -1.93 22.22 7.07
CA LEU A 59 -2.55 23.13 6.09
C LEU A 59 -3.44 24.20 6.74
N GLN A 60 -4.18 23.83 7.79
CA GLN A 60 -5.00 24.77 8.55
C GLN A 60 -4.15 25.77 9.33
N ALA A 61 -3.07 25.31 9.98
CA ALA A 61 -2.14 26.17 10.71
C ALA A 61 -1.43 27.15 9.77
N ASP A 62 -0.99 26.67 8.61
CA ASP A 62 -0.34 27.48 7.57
C ASP A 62 -1.28 28.55 7.03
N ALA A 63 -2.52 28.21 6.70
CA ALA A 63 -3.52 29.19 6.26
C ALA A 63 -3.79 30.28 7.32
N VAL A 64 -3.83 29.91 8.60
CA VAL A 64 -3.99 30.86 9.71
C VAL A 64 -2.76 31.76 9.85
N ASN A 65 -1.56 31.19 9.78
CA ASN A 65 -0.31 31.95 9.84
C ASN A 65 -0.20 32.95 8.69
N LEU A 66 -0.50 32.52 7.47
CA LEU A 66 -0.47 33.38 6.29
C LEU A 66 -1.48 34.52 6.39
N SER A 67 -2.68 34.23 6.89
CA SER A 67 -3.70 35.24 7.16
C SER A 67 -3.23 36.26 8.21
N ASN A 68 -2.62 35.80 9.30
CA ASN A 68 -2.08 36.68 10.34
C ASN A 68 -0.93 37.55 9.83
N SER A 69 0.01 37.00 9.06
CA SER A 69 1.10 37.76 8.45
C SER A 69 0.59 38.81 7.45
N TYR A 70 -0.40 38.44 6.63
CA TYR A 70 -1.06 39.40 5.75
C TYR A 70 -1.71 40.56 6.52
N LEU A 71 -2.42 40.26 7.61
CA LEU A 71 -3.03 41.28 8.48
C LEU A 71 -1.98 42.11 9.24
N ALA A 72 -0.82 41.54 9.54
CA ALA A 72 0.31 42.23 10.14
C ALA A 72 1.03 43.19 9.18
N GLY A 73 0.71 43.12 7.89
CA GLY A 73 1.29 43.99 6.85
C GLY A 73 2.55 43.43 6.20
N ASP A 74 2.81 42.12 6.31
CA ASP A 74 3.87 41.45 5.54
C ASP A 74 3.55 41.51 4.03
N ASP A 75 4.60 41.44 3.19
CA ASP A 75 4.50 41.43 1.72
C ASP A 75 4.04 40.07 1.18
N ILE A 76 2.91 39.58 1.68
CA ILE A 76 2.27 38.35 1.22
C ILE A 76 1.09 38.73 0.32
N PRO A 77 1.02 38.22 -0.92
CA PRO A 77 -0.10 38.51 -1.78
C PRO A 77 -1.37 37.82 -1.24
N LEU A 78 -2.49 38.56 -1.19
CA LEU A 78 -3.79 38.04 -0.75
C LEU A 78 -4.20 36.76 -1.50
N THR A 79 -3.79 36.63 -2.77
CA THR A 79 -4.03 35.45 -3.60
C THR A 79 -3.44 34.17 -3.01
N GLU A 80 -2.31 34.27 -2.30
CA GLU A 80 -1.65 33.11 -1.69
C GLU A 80 -2.37 32.68 -0.41
N VAL A 81 -2.83 33.64 0.40
CA VAL A 81 -3.65 33.36 1.60
C VAL A 81 -4.94 32.64 1.22
N VAL A 82 -5.67 33.15 0.22
CA VAL A 82 -6.92 32.52 -0.21
C VAL A 82 -6.69 31.16 -0.88
N LEU A 83 -5.57 30.99 -1.59
CA LEU A 83 -5.21 29.70 -2.17
C LEU A 83 -4.93 28.67 -1.07
N GLU A 84 -4.19 29.05 -0.03
CA GLU A 84 -3.88 28.15 1.08
C GLU A 84 -5.14 27.78 1.88
N MET A 85 -6.04 28.73 2.09
CA MET A 85 -7.36 28.46 2.66
C MET A 85 -8.19 27.48 1.81
N GLN A 86 -8.14 27.60 0.49
CA GLN A 86 -8.83 26.69 -0.43
C GLN A 86 -8.21 25.29 -0.40
N LYS A 87 -6.87 25.18 -0.37
CA LYS A 87 -6.17 23.89 -0.22
C LYS A 87 -6.57 23.19 1.07
N SER A 88 -6.55 23.90 2.21
CA SER A 88 -6.96 23.34 3.51
C SER A 88 -8.42 22.83 3.48
N SER A 89 -9.34 23.63 2.91
CA SER A 89 -10.74 23.25 2.77
C SER A 89 -10.92 21.99 1.90
N LEU A 90 -10.26 21.92 0.75
CA LEU A 90 -10.32 20.76 -0.15
C LEU A 90 -9.69 19.52 0.48
N ALA A 91 -8.56 19.66 1.16
CA ALA A 91 -7.89 18.55 1.85
C ALA A 91 -8.76 18.00 3.00
N PHE A 92 -9.45 18.86 3.73
CA PHE A 92 -10.41 18.46 4.76
C PHE A 92 -11.58 17.67 4.17
N GLU A 93 -12.17 18.15 3.05
CA GLU A 93 -13.25 17.45 2.37
C GLU A 93 -12.82 16.07 1.87
N ALA A 94 -11.63 15.98 1.26
CA ALA A 94 -11.05 14.70 0.84
C ALA A 94 -10.88 13.73 2.02
N THR A 95 -10.41 14.24 3.17
CA THR A 95 -10.25 13.44 4.39
C THR A 95 -11.59 12.91 4.91
N LEU A 96 -12.65 13.72 4.83
CA LEU A 96 -14.00 13.28 5.20
C LEU A 96 -14.50 12.16 4.28
N GLN A 97 -14.24 12.26 2.97
CA GLN A 97 -14.60 11.20 2.02
C GLN A 97 -13.88 9.89 2.31
N VAL A 98 -12.57 9.95 2.60
CA VAL A 98 -11.78 8.78 3.00
C VAL A 98 -12.34 8.17 4.28
N ARG A 99 -12.64 8.98 5.30
CA ARG A 99 -13.26 8.53 6.55
C ARG A 99 -14.55 7.74 6.29
N ASN A 100 -15.45 8.29 5.49
CA ASN A 100 -16.72 7.65 5.18
C ASN A 100 -16.49 6.32 4.44
N LYS A 101 -15.56 6.28 3.48
CA LYS A 101 -15.22 5.06 2.74
C LYS A 101 -14.62 3.97 3.63
N VAL A 102 -13.82 4.34 4.61
CA VAL A 102 -13.25 3.41 5.60
C VAL A 102 -14.33 2.83 6.48
N LEU A 103 -15.29 3.65 6.95
CA LEU A 103 -16.42 3.16 7.74
C LEU A 103 -17.30 2.20 6.94
N GLU A 104 -17.58 2.51 5.67
CA GLU A 104 -18.28 1.59 4.75
C GLU A 104 -17.54 0.27 4.60
N ALA A 105 -16.23 0.30 4.36
CA ALA A 105 -15.41 -0.91 4.18
C ALA A 105 -15.39 -1.78 5.45
N TYR A 106 -15.28 -1.15 6.62
CA TYR A 106 -15.37 -1.84 7.91
C TYR A 106 -16.74 -2.52 8.07
N GLN A 107 -17.82 -1.79 7.79
CA GLN A 107 -19.18 -2.32 7.88
C GLN A 107 -19.43 -3.47 6.88
N GLN A 108 -18.84 -3.38 5.67
CA GLN A 108 -18.92 -4.42 4.65
C GLN A 108 -18.22 -5.71 5.10
N ILE A 109 -17.03 -5.61 5.71
CA ILE A 109 -16.31 -6.78 6.25
C ILE A 109 -17.13 -7.43 7.37
N MET A 110 -17.71 -6.62 8.27
CA MET A 110 -18.50 -7.12 9.40
C MET A 110 -19.80 -7.81 8.97
N ASN A 111 -20.41 -7.35 7.87
CA ASN A 111 -21.63 -7.93 7.31
C ASN A 111 -21.36 -9.06 6.30
N MET A 112 -20.10 -9.43 6.07
CA MET A 112 -19.77 -10.55 5.20
C MET A 112 -20.15 -11.86 5.93
N PRO A 113 -21.08 -12.67 5.40
CA PRO A 113 -21.35 -13.97 5.99
C PRO A 113 -20.10 -14.84 5.87
N VAL A 114 -19.69 -15.44 6.99
CA VAL A 114 -18.66 -16.49 7.04
C VAL A 114 -19.17 -17.79 6.42
#